data_AF-A0A3E0GTT6-F1
#
_entry.id   AF-A0A3E0GTT6-F1
#
_cell.length_a   1.000
_cell.length_b   1.000
_cell.length_c   1.000
_cell.angle_alpha   90.00
_cell.angle_beta   90.00
_cell.angle_gamma   90.00
#
_symmetry.space_group_name_H-M   'P 1'
#
loop_
_entity.id
_entity.type
_entity.pdbx_description
1 polymer ?
#
loop_
_entity_poly.entity_id
_entity_poly.type
_entity_poly.pdbx_seq_one_letter_code
_entity_poly.pdbx_strand_id
1 'polypeptide(L)' 'MGCPSTYGLVVTTPEPVSLDQLIDDCADIPGALRQLVRPLPSPRQAAPWRVDETCVAQVSGLDDY' A
#
# COMPACT_ATOMS: atom_id res chain seq x y z
N MET A 1 19.94 -15.36 -20.97
CA MET A 1 20.40 -14.08 -20.39
C MET A 1 19.32 -13.58 -19.45
N GLY A 2 19.23 -14.17 -18.25
CA GLY A 2 18.27 -13.77 -17.23
C GLY A 2 18.91 -12.71 -16.35
N CYS A 3 18.33 -11.50 -16.30
CA CYS A 3 18.72 -10.51 -15.31
C CYS A 3 18.32 -11.04 -13.92
N PRO A 4 19.22 -11.11 -12.94
CA PRO A 4 18.80 -11.47 -11.58
C PRO A 4 17.93 -10.32 -11.04
N SER A 5 16.69 -10.62 -10.73
CA SER A 5 15.82 -9.75 -9.94
C SER A 5 16.41 -9.59 -8.55
N THR A 6 17.08 -8.47 -8.32
CA THR A 6 17.46 -8.01 -6.98
C THR A 6 16.22 -7.45 -6.29
N TYR A 7 15.29 -8.32 -5.89
CA TYR A 7 14.26 -7.95 -4.92
C TYR A 7 14.77 -8.28 -3.53
N GLY A 8 14.79 -7.28 -2.64
CA GLY A 8 14.88 -7.51 -1.21
C GLY A 8 16.17 -7.01 -0.55
N LEU A 9 16.45 -5.71 -0.65
CA LEU A 9 17.10 -5.06 0.49
C LEU A 9 15.98 -4.88 1.53
N VAL A 10 15.99 -5.69 2.58
CA VAL A 10 15.12 -5.46 3.74
C VAL A 10 15.60 -4.17 4.37
N VAL A 11 14.92 -3.08 4.03
CA VAL A 11 15.09 -1.79 4.69
C VAL A 11 14.28 -1.88 5.98
N THR A 12 14.97 -2.13 7.09
CA THR A 12 14.39 -2.08 8.44
C THR A 12 14.37 -0.63 8.89
N THR A 13 13.49 0.19 8.31
CA THR A 13 13.18 1.50 8.89
C THR A 13 12.43 1.25 10.20
N PRO A 14 12.82 1.89 11.32
CA PRO A 14 12.07 1.77 12.57
C PRO A 14 10.64 2.28 12.37
N GLU A 15 9.69 1.66 13.06
CA GLU A 15 8.29 2.11 13.03
C GLU A 15 8.20 3.55 13.56
N PRO A 16 7.49 4.46 12.86
CA PRO A 16 7.35 5.84 13.30
C PRO A 16 6.47 5.91 14.55
N VAL A 17 6.89 6.70 15.53
CA VAL A 17 6.15 6.90 16.79
C VAL A 17 5.16 8.08 16.71
N SER A 18 5.14 8.82 15.59
CA SER A 18 4.21 9.90 15.32
C SER A 18 3.94 10.07 13.81
N LEU A 19 2.83 10.74 13.47
CA LEU A 19 2.51 11.09 12.09
C LEU A 19 3.52 12.07 11.50
N ASP A 20 4.02 13.01 12.30
CA ASP A 20 5.03 13.98 11.84
C ASP A 20 6.32 13.26 11.41
N GLN A 21 6.75 12.27 12.19
CA GLN A 21 7.92 11.45 11.84
C GLN A 21 7.69 10.68 10.54
N LEU A 22 6.50 10.07 10.36
CA LEU A 22 6.16 9.37 9.12
C LEU A 22 6.18 10.30 7.90
N ILE A 23 5.73 11.55 8.06
CA ILE A 23 5.74 12.56 7.00
C ILE A 23 7.18 12.93 6.65
N ASP A 24 8.03 13.16 7.64
CA ASP A 24 9.45 13.46 7.45
C ASP A 24 10.16 12.30 6.73
N ASP A 25 9.93 11.05 7.13
CA ASP A 25 10.48 9.87 6.47
C ASP A 25 10.05 9.79 4.98
N CYS A 26 8.81 10.19 4.67
CA CYS A 26 8.32 10.25 3.29
C CYS A 26 8.95 11.38 2.46
N ALA A 27 9.42 12.45 3.11
CA ALA A 27 10.08 13.57 2.44
C ALA A 27 11.39 13.11 1.78
N ASP A 28 12.08 12.16 2.39
CA ASP A 28 13.35 11.57 1.93
C ASP A 28 13.20 10.61 0.73
N ILE A 29 11.98 10.25 0.34
CA ILE A 29 11.74 9.38 -0.83
C ILE A 29 12.29 10.06 -2.10
N PRO A 30 13.27 9.44 -2.80
CA PRO A 30 13.91 10.03 -3.96
C PRO A 30 12.91 10.44 -5.05
N GLY A 31 13.05 11.66 -5.58
CA GLY A 31 12.17 12.19 -6.63
C GLY A 31 12.14 11.36 -7.91
N ALA A 32 13.22 10.62 -8.22
CA ALA A 32 13.27 9.70 -9.35
C ALA A 32 12.25 8.54 -9.24
N LEU A 33 11.87 8.15 -8.02
CA LEU A 33 10.82 7.16 -7.77
C LEU A 33 9.41 7.76 -7.86
N ARG A 34 9.29 9.08 -7.66
CA ARG A 34 8.00 9.81 -7.75
C ARG A 34 7.57 10.03 -9.20
N GLN A 35 8.48 9.89 -10.16
CA GLN A 35 8.16 10.01 -11.58
C GLN A 35 7.57 8.71 -12.10
N LEU A 36 6.31 8.79 -12.54
CA LEU A 36 5.70 7.77 -13.36
C LEU A 36 6.42 7.74 -14.71
N VAL A 37 7.43 6.86 -14.84
CA VAL A 37 8.18 6.62 -16.10
C VAL A 37 7.23 6.24 -17.26
N ARG A 38 6.00 5.83 -16.93
CA ARG A 38 4.92 5.54 -17.86
C ARG A 38 3.60 6.13 -17.31
N PRO A 39 2.74 6.73 -18.15
CA PRO A 39 1.40 7.12 -17.72
C PRO A 39 0.69 5.90 -17.12
N LEU A 40 0.14 6.08 -15.91
CA LEU A 40 -0.71 5.06 -15.29
C LEU A 40 -1.95 4.86 -16.15
N PRO A 41 -2.52 3.64 -16.17
CA PRO A 41 -3.83 3.44 -16.78
C PRO A 41 -4.85 4.36 -16.10
N SER A 42 -5.82 4.83 -16.88
CA SER A 42 -6.91 5.64 -16.34
C SER A 42 -7.60 4.90 -15.17
N PRO A 43 -7.88 5.58 -14.05
CA PRO A 43 -8.60 4.97 -12.93
C PRO A 43 -9.90 4.35 -13.42
N ARG A 44 -10.14 3.09 -13.04
CA ARG A 44 -11.43 2.44 -13.29
C ARG A 44 -12.46 3.06 -12.37
N GLN A 45 -13.66 3.34 -12.88
CA GLN A 45 -14.80 3.64 -12.02
C GLN A 45 -15.06 2.45 -11.10
N ALA A 46 -15.02 2.68 -9.79
CA ALA A 46 -15.38 1.66 -8.81
C ALA A 46 -16.88 1.36 -8.93
N ALA A 47 -17.25 0.08 -8.82
CA ALA A 47 -18.64 -0.27 -8.61
C ALA A 47 -19.09 0.26 -7.23
N PRO A 48 -20.37 0.65 -7.07
CA PRO A 48 -20.92 0.96 -5.75
C PRO A 48 -20.67 -0.20 -4.79
N TRP A 49 -20.17 0.10 -3.60
CA TRP A 49 -19.94 -0.91 -2.59
C TRP A 49 -21.27 -1.55 -2.17
N ARG A 50 -21.31 -2.89 -2.18
CA ARG A 50 -22.44 -3.67 -1.67
C ARG A 50 -21.89 -4.70 -0.70
N VAL A 51 -22.44 -4.72 0.50
CA VAL A 51 -22.22 -5.77 1.48
C VAL A 51 -23.33 -6.78 1.28
N ASP A 52 -22.98 -8.02 1.00
CA ASP A 52 -23.91 -9.14 0.92
C ASP A 52 -23.73 -10.08 2.12
N GLU A 53 -24.62 -11.07 2.22
CA GLU A 53 -24.59 -12.06 3.30
C GLU A 53 -23.28 -12.85 3.35
N THR A 54 -22.58 -13.01 2.23
CA THR A 54 -21.26 -13.68 2.20
C THR A 54 -20.24 -12.84 2.94
N CYS A 55 -20.24 -11.51 2.71
CA CYS A 55 -19.38 -10.58 3.41
C CYS A 55 -19.70 -10.52 4.91
N VAL A 56 -20.98 -10.54 5.29
CA VAL A 56 -21.40 -10.55 6.69
C VAL A 56 -20.97 -11.85 7.40
N ALA A 57 -21.13 -13.00 6.74
CA ALA A 57 -20.74 -14.29 7.29
C ALA A 57 -19.23 -14.42 7.57
N GLN A 58 -18.38 -13.65 6.88
CA GLN A 58 -16.93 -13.65 7.12
C GLN A 58 -16.55 -13.10 8.48
N VAL A 59 -17.38 -12.22 9.05
CA VAL A 59 -17.09 -11.50 10.29
C VAL A 59 -18.05 -11.83 11.43
N SER A 60 -19.05 -12.69 11.18
CA SER A 60 -20.14 -13.00 12.12
C SER A 60 -19.72 -13.72 13.41
N GLY A 61 -18.43 -14.06 13.57
CA GLY A 61 -17.86 -14.64 14.79
C GLY A 61 -16.65 -13.87 15.32
N LEU A 62 -16.37 -12.69 14.75
CA LEU A 62 -15.36 -11.74 15.23
C LEU A 62 -16.06 -10.72 16.13
N ASP A 63 -16.52 -11.16 17.31
CA ASP A 63 -17.18 -10.29 18.31
C ASP A 63 -16.19 -9.67 19.31
N ASP A 64 -14.89 -9.95 19.21
CA ASP A 64 -13.88 -9.47 20.15
C ASP A 64 -13.37 -8.06 19.77
N TYR A 65 -13.93 -7.02 20.39
CA TYR A 65 -13.34 -5.68 20.49
C TYR A 65 -13.58 -5.04 21.87
#